data_AF-A0A8T0ERB5-F1
#
_entry.id   AF-A0A8T0ERB5-F1
#
_cell.length_a   1.000
_cell.length_b   1.000
_cell.length_c   1.000
_cell.angle_alpha   90.00
_cell.angle_beta   90.00
_cell.angle_gamma   90.00
#
_symmetry.space_group_name_H-M   'P 1'
#
loop_
_entity.id
_entity.type
_entity.pdbx_description
1 polymer ?
#
loop_
_entity_poly.entity_id
_entity_poly.type
_entity_poly.pdbx_seq_one_letter_code
_entity_poly.pdbx_strand_id
1 'polypeptide(L)'
;MGRRLPKSSKHKKLKFVDPCYRGPVHQLKNRKLLPNEPPTIETNDQEMSKQFEEFIDLKNKAKQNAFKRKKKKKKVQKDDFIIVKNHIVDKEEPGMERKVKKLPAVIKQKKTESENQFFNRIQRMADIALAEAKVEEKYNIQLVDVDKKGNAKYVETNSEDGSKQLSEKKKEKRKKHNERKEEKKKLKKDDPEFELKKEVVPFGQVASAPPVLTAKLRKAPEFDKAGRRQLHLKNMLPSNQEIK
;
A
#
# COMPACT_ATOMS: atom_id res chain seq x y z
N MET A 1 36.59 54.39 -43.10
CA MET A 1 35.29 54.40 -43.79
C MET A 1 34.24 53.74 -42.90
N GLY A 2 33.53 54.53 -42.08
CA GLY A 2 32.58 54.01 -41.08
C GLY A 2 31.34 53.41 -41.72
N ARG A 3 30.88 52.25 -41.22
CA ARG A 3 29.67 51.58 -41.71
C ARG A 3 28.43 52.41 -41.35
N ARG A 4 27.61 52.76 -42.34
CA ARG A 4 26.32 53.44 -42.14
C ARG A 4 25.34 52.51 -41.42
N LEU A 5 24.83 52.94 -40.27
CA LEU A 5 23.75 52.27 -39.56
C LEU A 5 22.46 52.32 -40.39
N PRO A 6 21.71 51.21 -40.56
CA PRO A 6 20.44 51.22 -41.27
C PRO A 6 19.38 51.96 -40.45
N LYS A 7 18.64 52.87 -41.10
CA LYS A 7 17.53 53.60 -40.46
C LYS A 7 16.45 52.61 -40.02
N SER A 8 15.99 52.75 -38.78
CA SER A 8 14.90 51.94 -38.24
C SER A 8 13.62 52.15 -39.05
N SER A 9 13.13 51.10 -39.71
CA SER A 9 11.78 51.01 -40.29
C SER A 9 10.71 50.84 -39.19
N LYS A 10 10.82 51.60 -38.10
CA LYS A 10 9.97 51.46 -36.90
C LYS A 10 8.96 52.57 -36.72
N HIS A 11 8.74 53.39 -37.74
CA HIS A 11 7.54 54.22 -37.81
C HIS A 11 6.83 53.94 -39.12
N LYS A 12 6.01 52.87 -39.14
CA LYS A 12 4.85 52.86 -40.03
C LYS A 12 4.01 54.04 -39.58
N LYS A 13 4.18 55.20 -40.24
CA LYS A 13 3.19 56.27 -40.10
C LYS A 13 1.85 55.60 -40.37
N LEU A 14 0.90 55.69 -39.43
CA LEU A 14 -0.49 55.32 -39.70
C LEU A 14 -0.85 56.08 -40.98
N LYS A 15 -0.95 55.37 -42.11
CA LYS A 15 -1.49 55.98 -43.31
C LYS A 15 -2.88 56.40 -42.92
N PHE A 16 -3.19 57.69 -43.03
CA PHE A 16 -4.49 58.24 -42.67
C PHE A 16 -5.55 57.41 -43.40
N VAL A 17 -6.24 56.55 -42.66
CA VAL A 17 -7.37 55.80 -43.19
C VAL A 17 -8.50 56.81 -43.13
N ASP A 18 -8.82 57.41 -44.26
CA ASP A 18 -9.90 58.36 -44.38
C ASP A 18 -11.20 57.69 -43.92
N PRO A 19 -11.84 58.12 -42.79
CA PRO A 19 -13.04 57.50 -42.25
C PRO A 19 -14.21 57.52 -43.24
N CYS A 20 -14.14 58.38 -44.26
CA CYS A 20 -15.16 58.55 -45.27
C CYS A 20 -14.83 57.86 -46.60
N TYR A 21 -13.73 57.10 -46.70
CA TYR A 21 -13.40 56.37 -47.92
C TYR A 21 -14.40 55.24 -48.20
N ARG A 22 -15.18 55.40 -49.28
CA ARG A 22 -16.17 54.40 -49.76
C ARG A 22 -15.70 53.64 -51.02
N GLY A 23 -14.40 53.52 -51.22
CA GLY A 23 -13.85 52.75 -52.35
C GLY A 23 -14.02 51.23 -52.18
N PRO A 24 -13.84 50.44 -53.26
CA PRO A 24 -13.98 48.99 -53.21
C PRO A 24 -12.94 48.36 -52.27
N VAL A 25 -13.42 47.58 -51.29
CA VAL A 25 -12.59 46.90 -50.30
C VAL A 25 -11.75 45.82 -51.01
N HIS A 26 -10.43 45.85 -50.83
CA HIS A 26 -9.53 44.84 -51.37
C HIS A 26 -9.78 43.49 -50.66
N GLN A 27 -10.58 42.61 -51.26
CA GLN A 27 -10.83 41.28 -50.69
C GLN A 27 -9.55 40.44 -50.78
N LEU A 28 -9.06 39.95 -49.64
CA LEU A 28 -7.95 39.00 -49.60
C LEU A 28 -8.42 37.70 -50.28
N LYS A 29 -7.72 37.28 -51.35
CA LYS A 29 -8.07 36.15 -52.22
C LYS A 29 -7.94 34.75 -51.58
N ASN A 30 -8.10 34.63 -50.27
CA ASN A 30 -8.06 33.35 -49.55
C ASN A 30 -9.34 33.16 -48.72
N ARG A 31 -10.47 32.94 -49.39
CA ARG A 31 -11.68 32.40 -48.76
C ARG A 31 -12.18 31.21 -49.58
N LYS A 32 -11.52 30.07 -49.38
CA LYS A 32 -12.06 28.75 -49.72
C LYS A 32 -12.47 27.98 -48.45
N LEU A 33 -13.16 28.67 -47.55
CA LEU A 33 -13.92 28.01 -46.48
C LEU A 33 -15.25 28.73 -46.42
N LEU A 34 -16.31 28.05 -46.86
CA LEU A 34 -17.66 28.51 -46.64
C LEU A 34 -17.94 28.38 -45.13
N PRO A 35 -18.56 29.39 -44.48
CA PRO A 35 -18.99 29.23 -43.10
C PRO A 35 -20.02 28.10 -43.02
N ASN A 36 -19.77 27.11 -42.16
CA ASN A 36 -20.54 25.87 -41.92
C ASN A 36 -20.18 24.62 -42.77
N GLU A 37 -19.06 24.57 -43.48
CA GLU A 37 -18.57 23.26 -43.93
C GLU A 37 -17.99 22.47 -42.75
N PRO A 38 -18.34 21.17 -42.61
CA PRO A 38 -17.68 20.32 -41.62
C PRO A 38 -16.19 20.22 -41.96
N PRO A 39 -15.30 20.11 -40.96
CA PRO A 39 -13.87 19.95 -41.20
C PRO A 39 -13.64 18.73 -42.11
N THR A 40 -12.89 18.94 -43.20
CA THR A 40 -12.57 17.91 -44.21
C THR A 40 -11.45 16.96 -43.80
N ILE A 41 -10.82 17.19 -42.64
CA ILE A 41 -9.82 16.28 -42.08
C ILE A 41 -10.59 15.09 -41.52
N GLU A 42 -10.29 13.90 -42.04
CA GLU A 42 -10.82 12.63 -41.52
C GLU A 42 -10.66 12.64 -39.99
N THR A 43 -11.78 12.53 -39.27
CA THR A 43 -11.92 12.81 -37.84
C THR A 43 -11.16 11.87 -36.91
N ASN A 44 -10.24 11.07 -37.45
CA ASN A 44 -9.46 10.06 -36.73
C ASN A 44 -8.20 10.64 -36.06
N ASP A 45 -7.85 11.90 -36.32
CA ASP A 45 -6.63 12.51 -35.77
C ASP A 45 -6.84 13.21 -34.41
N GLN A 46 -8.07 13.22 -33.87
CA GLN A 46 -8.30 13.71 -32.51
C GLN A 46 -8.03 12.58 -31.51
N GLU A 47 -6.80 12.56 -30.98
CA GLU A 47 -6.43 11.65 -29.90
C GLU A 47 -7.34 11.85 -28.68
N MET A 48 -8.09 10.81 -28.33
CA MET A 48 -8.93 10.81 -27.13
C MET A 48 -8.09 10.41 -25.92
N SER A 49 -8.42 10.93 -24.74
CA SER A 49 -7.76 10.47 -23.50
C SER A 49 -8.04 8.98 -23.28
N LYS A 50 -7.03 8.20 -22.85
CA LYS A 50 -7.15 6.75 -22.55
C LYS A 50 -8.32 6.40 -21.63
N GLN A 51 -8.58 7.23 -20.62
CA GLN A 51 -9.72 7.03 -19.70
C GLN A 51 -11.07 7.08 -20.43
N PHE A 52 -11.17 7.92 -21.45
CA PHE A 52 -12.39 8.06 -22.24
C PHE A 52 -12.56 6.89 -23.21
N GLU A 53 -11.47 6.39 -23.80
CA GLU A 53 -11.48 5.16 -24.60
C GLU A 53 -11.95 3.97 -23.76
N GLU A 54 -11.39 3.79 -22.55
CA GLU A 54 -11.81 2.74 -21.61
C GLU A 54 -13.30 2.85 -21.25
N PHE A 55 -13.81 4.07 -21.08
CA PHE A 55 -15.22 4.31 -20.81
C PHE A 55 -16.12 3.93 -21.99
N ILE A 56 -15.74 4.28 -23.22
CA ILE A 56 -16.46 3.89 -24.45
C ILE A 56 -16.48 2.36 -24.56
N ASP A 57 -15.36 1.70 -24.32
CA ASP A 57 -15.25 0.25 -24.35
C ASP A 57 -16.16 -0.42 -23.33
N LEU A 58 -16.18 0.07 -22.09
CA LEU A 58 -17.07 -0.42 -21.04
C LEU A 58 -18.55 -0.22 -21.43
N LYS A 59 -18.89 0.93 -22.00
CA LYS A 59 -20.25 1.23 -22.48
C LYS A 59 -20.66 0.28 -23.61
N ASN A 60 -19.76 -0.01 -24.55
CA ASN A 60 -20.00 -0.93 -25.66
C ASN A 60 -20.15 -2.38 -25.16
N LYS A 61 -19.27 -2.83 -24.26
CA LYS A 61 -19.36 -4.16 -23.60
C LYS A 61 -20.63 -4.31 -22.77
N ALA A 62 -21.09 -3.24 -22.13
CA ALA A 62 -22.36 -3.22 -21.39
C ALA A 62 -23.57 -3.32 -22.31
N LYS A 63 -23.58 -2.57 -23.42
CA LYS A 63 -24.63 -2.68 -24.47
C LYS A 63 -24.69 -4.08 -25.08
N GLN A 64 -23.53 -4.72 -25.26
CA GLN A 64 -23.42 -6.10 -25.75
C GLN A 64 -23.79 -7.16 -24.69
N ASN A 65 -24.23 -6.77 -23.49
CA ASN A 65 -24.55 -7.68 -22.38
C ASN A 65 -23.41 -8.67 -22.05
N ALA A 66 -22.15 -8.28 -22.28
CA ALA A 66 -20.99 -9.14 -22.02
C ALA A 66 -20.78 -9.40 -20.51
N PHE A 67 -21.35 -8.55 -19.64
CA PHE A 67 -21.26 -8.71 -18.20
C PHE A 67 -22.32 -9.68 -17.67
N LYS A 68 -21.91 -10.93 -17.39
CA LYS A 68 -22.76 -11.91 -16.71
C LYS A 68 -23.11 -11.42 -15.30
N ARG A 69 -24.39 -11.11 -15.06
CA ARG A 69 -24.90 -10.83 -13.71
C ARG A 69 -24.67 -12.06 -12.83
N LYS A 70 -23.88 -11.93 -11.76
CA LYS A 70 -23.72 -13.00 -10.77
C LYS A 70 -25.09 -13.29 -10.14
N LYS A 71 -25.62 -14.49 -10.38
CA LYS A 71 -26.86 -14.96 -9.72
C LYS A 71 -26.62 -14.98 -8.21
N LYS A 72 -27.52 -14.38 -7.43
CA LYS A 72 -27.48 -14.46 -5.95
C LYS A 72 -27.61 -15.94 -5.57
N LYS A 73 -26.61 -16.49 -4.87
CA LYS A 73 -26.67 -17.87 -4.37
C LYS A 73 -27.81 -17.95 -3.33
N LYS A 74 -28.72 -18.91 -3.49
CA LYS A 74 -29.73 -19.22 -2.45
C LYS A 74 -28.99 -19.61 -1.18
N LYS A 75 -29.34 -19.02 -0.03
CA LYS A 75 -28.83 -19.44 1.28
C LYS A 75 -29.35 -20.85 1.53
N VAL A 76 -28.47 -21.84 1.48
CA VAL A 76 -28.78 -23.20 1.91
C VAL A 76 -28.58 -23.22 3.41
N GLN A 77 -29.65 -23.44 4.19
CA GLN A 77 -29.54 -23.85 5.59
C GLN A 77 -28.97 -25.27 5.60
N LYS A 78 -27.65 -25.38 5.70
CA LYS A 78 -26.94 -26.61 6.03
C LYS A 78 -26.14 -26.22 7.25
N ASP A 79 -26.36 -26.94 8.35
CA ASP A 79 -25.68 -26.79 9.65
C ASP A 79 -24.43 -25.91 9.55
N ASP A 80 -24.46 -24.74 10.18
CA ASP A 80 -23.51 -23.63 10.05
C ASP A 80 -22.09 -23.96 10.58
N PHE A 81 -21.68 -25.22 10.51
CA PHE A 81 -20.34 -25.64 10.86
C PHE A 81 -19.34 -25.13 9.84
N ILE A 82 -18.37 -24.38 10.34
CA ILE A 82 -17.25 -23.91 9.55
C ILE A 82 -16.39 -25.12 9.15
N ILE A 83 -16.15 -25.26 7.85
CA ILE A 83 -15.26 -26.28 7.28
C ILE A 83 -14.10 -25.57 6.61
N VAL A 84 -12.90 -25.76 7.15
CA VAL A 84 -11.65 -25.26 6.58
C VAL A 84 -11.03 -26.40 5.76
N LYS A 85 -10.82 -26.14 4.47
CA LYS A 85 -10.16 -27.06 3.54
C LYS A 85 -8.84 -26.45 3.10
N ASN A 86 -7.78 -27.26 3.05
CA ASN A 86 -6.53 -26.82 2.45
C ASN A 86 -6.71 -26.78 0.93
N HIS A 87 -6.59 -25.59 0.33
CA HIS A 87 -6.73 -25.40 -1.11
C HIS A 87 -5.40 -25.64 -1.84
N ILE A 88 -4.28 -25.49 -1.15
CA ILE A 88 -2.94 -25.68 -1.72
C ILE A 88 -2.50 -27.09 -1.33
N VAL A 89 -2.20 -27.90 -2.34
CA VAL A 89 -1.55 -29.19 -2.15
C VAL A 89 -0.11 -28.88 -1.77
N ASP A 90 0.31 -29.32 -0.59
CA ASP A 90 1.67 -29.16 -0.10
C ASP A 90 2.63 -29.89 -1.07
N LYS A 91 3.14 -29.17 -2.06
CA LYS A 91 4.23 -29.63 -2.91
C LYS A 91 5.53 -29.25 -2.22
N GLU A 92 6.46 -30.19 -2.14
CA GLU A 92 7.81 -29.91 -1.68
C GLU A 92 8.44 -28.87 -2.60
N GLU A 93 8.70 -27.68 -2.08
CA GLU A 93 9.38 -26.64 -2.84
C GLU A 93 10.87 -26.95 -2.97
N PRO A 94 11.51 -26.65 -4.12
CA PRO A 94 12.93 -26.88 -4.30
C PRO A 94 13.74 -26.08 -3.27
N GLY A 95 14.59 -26.76 -2.51
CA GLY A 95 15.39 -26.16 -1.44
C GLY A 95 14.85 -26.38 -0.02
N MET A 96 13.72 -27.08 0.14
CA MET A 96 13.29 -27.60 1.45
C MET A 96 14.07 -28.89 1.78
N GLU A 97 15.03 -28.80 2.69
CA GLU A 97 15.78 -29.97 3.18
C GLU A 97 14.96 -30.85 4.14
N ARG A 98 13.89 -30.28 4.72
CA ARG A 98 13.04 -30.96 5.71
C ARG A 98 11.80 -31.52 5.04
N LYS A 99 11.47 -32.77 5.38
CA LYS A 99 10.23 -33.43 4.95
C LYS A 99 9.02 -32.63 5.45
N VAL A 100 8.05 -32.42 4.57
CA VAL A 100 6.83 -31.69 4.91
C VAL A 100 5.97 -32.55 5.84
N LYS A 101 5.61 -32.01 7.01
CA LYS A 101 4.68 -32.66 7.93
C LYS A 101 3.27 -32.64 7.32
N LYS A 102 2.61 -33.81 7.30
CA LYS A 102 1.26 -33.94 6.75
C LYS A 102 0.27 -33.23 7.67
N LEU A 103 -0.33 -32.15 7.19
CA LEU A 103 -1.43 -31.47 7.88
C LEU A 103 -2.76 -32.18 7.61
N PRO A 104 -3.72 -32.12 8.55
CA PRO A 104 -5.06 -32.63 8.30
C PRO A 104 -5.71 -31.88 7.12
N ALA A 105 -6.17 -32.64 6.12
CA ALA A 105 -6.71 -32.07 4.87
C ALA A 105 -7.97 -31.21 5.09
N VAL A 106 -8.75 -31.55 6.12
CA VAL A 106 -9.99 -30.85 6.46
C VAL A 106 -10.10 -30.70 7.97
N ILE A 107 -10.29 -29.46 8.42
CA ILE A 107 -10.57 -29.14 9.83
C ILE A 107 -12.01 -28.66 9.91
N LYS A 108 -12.81 -29.33 10.74
CA LYS A 108 -14.23 -29.00 10.94
C LYS A 108 -14.48 -28.49 12.36
N GLN A 109 -15.43 -27.57 12.50
CA GLN A 109 -15.99 -27.16 13.77
C GLN A 109 -16.70 -28.34 14.46
N LYS A 110 -16.55 -28.46 15.78
CA LYS A 110 -17.26 -29.50 16.56
C LYS A 110 -18.70 -29.07 16.82
N LYS A 111 -19.60 -30.04 17.05
CA LYS A 111 -21.03 -29.78 17.32
C LYS A 111 -21.28 -28.85 18.52
N THR A 112 -20.44 -28.93 19.54
CA THR A 112 -20.56 -28.15 20.80
C THR A 112 -19.67 -26.91 20.84
N GLU A 113 -18.96 -26.61 19.76
CA GLU A 113 -17.96 -25.55 19.71
C GLU A 113 -18.55 -24.32 19.04
N SER A 114 -18.39 -23.14 19.65
CA SER A 114 -18.78 -21.87 19.02
C SER A 114 -17.75 -21.45 17.96
N GLU A 115 -18.13 -20.57 17.03
CA GLU A 115 -17.23 -20.10 15.96
C GLU A 115 -15.93 -19.52 16.52
N ASN A 116 -16.03 -18.69 17.57
CA ASN A 116 -14.85 -18.10 18.21
C ASN A 116 -13.97 -19.17 18.88
N GLN A 117 -14.57 -20.20 19.49
CA GLN A 117 -13.81 -21.32 20.06
C GLN A 117 -13.09 -22.10 18.96
N PHE A 118 -13.73 -22.29 17.80
CA PHE A 118 -13.12 -22.92 16.63
C PHE A 118 -11.91 -22.14 16.11
N PHE A 119 -12.03 -20.82 15.95
CA PHE A 119 -10.89 -19.99 15.53
C PHE A 119 -9.76 -20.02 16.56
N ASN A 120 -10.09 -19.91 17.85
CA ASN A 120 -9.10 -20.03 18.93
C ASN A 120 -8.41 -21.40 18.92
N ARG A 121 -9.13 -22.48 18.62
CA ARG A 121 -8.54 -23.82 18.49
C ARG A 121 -7.58 -23.90 17.31
N ILE A 122 -7.94 -23.34 16.15
CA ILE A 122 -7.04 -23.26 14.99
C ILE A 122 -5.79 -22.46 15.34
N GLN A 123 -5.96 -21.30 16.00
CA GLN A 123 -4.84 -20.45 16.38
C GLN A 123 -3.89 -21.19 17.34
N ARG A 124 -4.42 -21.90 18.34
CA ARG A 124 -3.60 -22.75 19.24
C ARG A 124 -2.86 -23.83 18.48
N MET A 125 -3.49 -24.49 17.50
CA MET A 125 -2.82 -25.49 16.67
C MET A 125 -1.66 -24.86 15.87
N ALA A 126 -1.85 -23.66 15.34
CA ALA A 126 -0.80 -22.92 14.63
C ALA A 126 0.34 -22.50 15.57
N ASP A 127 0.02 -22.00 16.76
CA ASP A 127 1.01 -21.59 17.77
C ASP A 127 1.85 -22.78 18.24
N ILE A 128 1.23 -23.95 18.45
CA ILE A 128 1.93 -25.20 18.77
C ILE A 128 2.87 -25.59 17.63
N ALA A 129 2.40 -25.59 16.38
CA ALA A 129 3.23 -25.93 15.22
C ALA A 129 4.44 -24.98 15.07
N LEU A 130 4.24 -23.68 15.32
CA LEU A 130 5.33 -22.69 15.33
C LEU A 130 6.32 -22.92 16.48
N ALA A 131 5.84 -23.28 17.66
CA ALA A 131 6.68 -23.60 18.80
C ALA A 131 7.50 -24.87 18.55
N GLU A 132 6.89 -25.92 18.01
CA GLU A 132 7.58 -27.14 17.58
C GLU A 132 8.66 -26.81 16.56
N ALA A 133 8.35 -26.07 15.48
CA ALA A 133 9.32 -25.70 14.46
C ALA A 133 10.53 -24.94 15.04
N LYS A 134 10.31 -24.07 16.04
CA LYS A 134 11.41 -23.36 16.74
C LYS A 134 12.29 -24.31 17.54
N VAL A 135 11.71 -25.30 18.21
CA VAL A 135 12.46 -26.31 18.97
C VAL A 135 13.26 -27.18 18.00
N GLU A 136 12.64 -27.63 16.92
CA GLU A 136 13.30 -28.41 15.86
C GLU A 136 14.47 -27.65 15.23
N GLU A 137 14.31 -26.36 14.95
CA GLU A 137 15.41 -25.51 14.45
C GLU A 137 16.51 -25.28 15.48
N LYS A 138 16.15 -25.13 16.76
CA LYS A 138 17.14 -24.86 17.81
C LYS A 138 18.02 -26.07 18.09
N TYR A 139 17.44 -27.27 18.08
CA TYR A 139 18.13 -28.50 18.48
C TYR A 139 18.49 -29.41 17.30
N ASN A 140 18.10 -29.07 16.06
CA ASN A 140 18.27 -29.94 14.88
C ASN A 140 17.69 -31.35 15.10
N ILE A 141 16.47 -31.37 15.60
CA ILE A 141 15.71 -32.58 15.89
C ILE A 141 14.42 -32.51 15.05
N GLN A 142 13.95 -33.65 14.54
CA GLN A 142 12.61 -33.78 13.97
C GLN A 142 11.68 -34.47 14.97
N LEU A 143 10.57 -33.83 15.30
CA LEU A 143 9.50 -34.44 16.08
C LEU A 143 8.70 -35.37 15.18
N VAL A 144 8.70 -36.66 15.49
CA VAL A 144 7.99 -37.67 14.69
C VAL A 144 6.56 -37.83 15.19
N ASP A 145 6.40 -38.12 16.48
CA ASP A 145 5.11 -38.37 17.12
C ASP A 145 5.12 -37.99 18.60
N VAL A 146 3.94 -37.69 19.13
CA VAL A 146 3.70 -37.45 20.55
C VAL A 146 2.75 -38.53 21.07
N ASP A 147 3.21 -39.30 22.04
CA ASP A 147 2.41 -40.34 22.68
C ASP A 147 1.26 -39.72 23.51
N LYS A 148 0.19 -40.49 23.75
CA LYS A 148 -0.97 -40.04 24.58
C LYS A 148 -0.59 -39.62 26.00
N LYS A 149 0.57 -40.08 26.50
CA LYS A 149 1.12 -39.75 27.82
C LYS A 149 1.92 -38.43 27.82
N GLY A 150 2.08 -37.77 26.67
CA GLY A 150 2.85 -36.55 26.50
C GLY A 150 4.34 -36.75 26.21
N ASN A 151 4.79 -38.01 26.02
CA ASN A 151 6.18 -38.28 25.65
C ASN A 151 6.36 -38.08 24.14
N ALA A 152 7.34 -37.25 23.77
CA ALA A 152 7.66 -36.96 22.39
C ALA A 152 8.79 -37.86 21.88
N LYS A 153 8.61 -38.44 20.69
CA LYS A 153 9.65 -39.19 19.98
C LYS A 153 10.37 -38.28 19.00
N TYR A 154 11.69 -38.30 19.11
CA TYR A 154 12.58 -37.40 18.39
C TYR A 154 13.54 -38.21 17.52
N VAL A 155 13.79 -37.73 16.31
CA VAL A 155 14.85 -38.23 15.43
C VAL A 155 15.86 -37.11 15.26
N GLU A 156 17.10 -37.36 15.69
CA GLU A 156 18.19 -36.43 15.43
C GLU A 156 18.45 -36.36 13.92
N THR A 157 18.54 -35.15 13.39
CA THR A 157 18.89 -34.95 11.96
C THR A 157 20.39 -34.82 11.74
N ASN A 158 21.21 -35.21 12.73
CA ASN A 158 22.65 -35.05 12.71
C ASN A 158 23.29 -36.05 11.73
N SER A 159 23.32 -35.71 10.45
CA SER A 159 24.52 -35.92 9.66
C SER A 159 25.54 -34.86 10.08
N GLU A 160 26.80 -35.24 10.27
CA GLU A 160 27.89 -34.35 10.75
C GLU A 160 28.01 -33.04 9.93
N ASP A 161 27.50 -33.04 8.70
CA ASP A 161 27.49 -31.91 7.76
C ASP A 161 26.44 -30.83 8.09
N GLY A 162 25.28 -31.19 8.66
CA GLY A 162 24.17 -30.25 8.89
C GLY A 162 24.46 -29.20 9.98
N SER A 163 25.26 -29.57 10.98
CA SER A 163 25.66 -28.67 12.08
C SER A 163 26.60 -27.54 11.60
N LYS A 164 27.50 -27.86 10.66
CA LYS A 164 28.43 -26.89 10.04
C LYS A 164 27.68 -25.91 9.15
N GLN A 165 26.75 -26.40 8.33
CA GLN A 165 25.93 -25.57 7.44
C GLN A 165 25.07 -24.54 8.20
N LEU A 166 24.49 -24.92 9.35
CA LEU A 166 23.70 -23.99 10.16
C LEU A 166 24.55 -22.87 10.78
N SER A 167 25.78 -23.19 11.19
CA SER A 167 26.77 -22.23 11.70
C SER A 167 27.17 -21.23 10.61
N GLU A 168 27.43 -21.71 9.39
CA GLU A 168 27.78 -20.87 8.24
C GLU A 168 26.62 -19.95 7.82
N LYS A 169 25.40 -20.47 7.73
CA LYS A 169 24.20 -19.67 7.43
C LYS A 169 23.94 -18.57 8.47
N LYS A 170 24.19 -18.84 9.76
CA LYS A 170 24.12 -17.82 10.82
C LYS A 170 25.21 -16.76 10.66
N LYS A 171 26.44 -17.17 10.33
CA LYS A 171 27.55 -16.23 10.05
C LYS A 171 27.23 -15.34 8.85
N GLU A 172 26.70 -15.90 7.75
CA GLU A 172 26.29 -15.12 6.57
C GLU A 172 25.19 -14.10 6.87
N LYS A 173 24.13 -14.51 7.59
CA LYS A 173 23.06 -13.57 8.01
C LYS A 173 23.62 -12.43 8.84
N ARG A 174 24.55 -12.72 9.76
CA ARG A 174 25.21 -11.70 10.59
C ARG A 174 26.08 -10.76 9.74
N LYS A 175 26.78 -11.29 8.75
CA LYS A 175 27.60 -10.51 7.80
C LYS A 175 26.74 -9.56 6.98
N LYS A 176 25.67 -10.04 6.33
CA LYS A 176 24.70 -9.20 5.58
C LYS A 176 24.06 -8.12 6.43
N HIS A 177 23.72 -8.43 7.68
CA HIS A 177 23.16 -7.44 8.60
C HIS A 177 24.18 -6.35 8.97
N ASN A 178 25.45 -6.71 9.15
CA ASN A 178 26.52 -5.75 9.41
C ASN A 178 26.79 -4.87 8.17
N GLU A 179 26.83 -5.46 6.97
CA GLU A 179 26.96 -4.71 5.70
C GLU A 179 25.85 -3.68 5.55
N ARG A 180 24.58 -4.07 5.74
CA ARG A 180 23.44 -3.13 5.73
C ARG A 180 23.55 -2.02 6.78
N LYS A 181 24.10 -2.32 7.96
CA LYS A 181 24.35 -1.31 9.00
C LYS A 181 25.45 -0.34 8.57
N GLU A 182 26.49 -0.82 7.90
CA GLU A 182 27.57 0.02 7.39
C GLU A 182 27.11 0.90 6.23
N GLU A 183 26.34 0.38 5.28
CA GLU A 183 25.72 1.17 4.21
C GLU A 183 24.85 2.30 4.77
N LYS A 184 24.00 2.01 5.76
CA LYS A 184 23.20 3.03 6.46
C LYS A 184 24.04 4.07 7.18
N LYS A 185 25.24 3.72 7.67
CA LYS A 185 26.16 4.67 8.30
C LYS A 185 26.87 5.53 7.26
N LYS A 186 27.20 4.99 6.09
CA LYS A 186 27.80 5.74 4.97
C LYS A 186 26.81 6.78 4.44
N LEU A 187 25.57 6.38 4.16
CA LEU A 187 24.50 7.30 3.73
C LEU A 187 24.24 8.45 4.71
N LYS A 188 24.47 8.27 6.01
CA LYS A 188 24.32 9.33 7.02
C LYS A 188 25.51 10.27 7.13
N LYS A 189 26.66 9.90 6.59
CA LYS A 189 27.89 10.72 6.64
C LYS A 189 28.01 11.66 5.44
N ASP A 190 27.30 11.37 4.35
CA ASP A 190 27.47 12.05 3.06
C ASP A 190 26.43 13.15 2.78
N ASP A 191 25.61 13.54 3.78
CA ASP A 191 24.72 14.71 3.69
C ASP A 191 25.40 15.94 4.34
N PRO A 192 26.26 16.70 3.63
CA PRO A 192 26.84 17.95 4.15
C PRO A 192 25.77 19.03 4.40
N GLU A 193 24.57 18.86 3.88
CA GLU A 193 23.46 19.81 4.02
C GLU A 193 22.77 19.74 5.39
N PHE A 194 22.95 18.65 6.14
CA PHE A 194 22.37 18.42 7.47
C PHE A 194 23.42 18.32 8.59
N GLU A 195 24.57 18.98 8.44
CA GLU A 195 25.41 19.28 9.60
C GLU A 195 24.59 20.07 10.62
N LEU A 196 24.31 19.44 11.77
CA LEU A 196 23.60 20.06 12.89
C LEU A 196 24.37 21.29 13.35
N LYS A 197 24.04 22.45 12.78
CA LYS A 197 24.52 23.76 13.19
C LYS A 197 24.01 24.02 14.60
N LYS A 198 24.82 23.65 15.59
CA LYS A 198 24.56 23.98 17.00
C LYS A 198 24.86 25.46 17.17
N GLU A 199 23.82 26.24 17.46
CA GLU A 199 23.99 27.62 17.87
C GLU A 199 24.49 27.63 19.32
N VAL A 200 25.71 28.13 19.54
CA VAL A 200 26.25 28.31 20.89
C VAL A 200 25.79 29.68 21.37
N VAL A 201 24.79 29.70 22.25
CA VAL A 201 24.25 30.92 22.83
C VAL A 201 25.04 31.25 24.11
N PRO A 202 25.81 32.35 24.17
CA PRO A 202 26.54 32.76 25.36
C PRO A 202 25.60 33.08 26.53
N PHE A 203 26.10 32.87 27.74
CA PHE A 203 25.36 33.13 28.98
C PHE A 203 24.96 34.62 29.07
N GLY A 204 23.66 34.88 29.27
CA GLY A 204 23.08 36.22 29.32
C GLY A 204 22.36 36.67 28.04
N GLN A 205 22.48 35.93 26.94
CA GLN A 205 21.72 36.19 25.72
C GLN A 205 20.35 35.47 25.77
N VAL A 206 19.27 36.18 25.42
CA VAL A 206 17.91 35.62 25.43
C VAL A 206 17.70 34.79 24.17
N ALA A 207 17.60 33.47 24.32
CA ALA A 207 17.25 32.57 23.23
C ALA A 207 15.78 32.75 22.82
N SER A 208 15.51 32.75 21.52
CA SER A 208 14.13 32.79 21.02
C SER A 208 13.41 31.50 21.40
N ALA A 209 12.16 31.64 21.88
CA ALA A 209 11.32 30.48 22.15
C ALA A 209 11.07 29.74 20.82
N PRO A 210 11.15 28.40 20.80
CA PRO A 210 10.85 27.65 19.60
C PRO A 210 9.40 27.91 19.16
N PRO A 211 9.13 27.91 17.84
CA PRO A 211 7.78 28.14 17.34
C PRO A 211 6.83 27.05 17.84
N VAL A 212 5.68 27.47 18.34
CA VAL A 212 4.61 26.54 18.76
C VAL A 212 3.91 26.04 17.51
N LEU A 213 4.03 24.74 17.22
CA LEU A 213 3.33 24.10 16.10
C LEU A 213 1.83 24.02 16.41
N THR A 214 1.04 24.92 15.81
CA THR A 214 -0.44 24.95 15.96
C THR A 214 -1.17 24.14 14.90
N ALA A 215 -0.46 23.63 13.88
CA ALA A 215 -1.05 22.89 12.79
C ALA A 215 -1.54 21.50 13.24
N LYS A 216 -2.85 21.23 13.07
CA LYS A 216 -3.41 19.90 13.27
C LYS A 216 -2.89 18.95 12.18
N LEU A 217 -2.35 17.79 12.58
CA LEU A 217 -1.97 16.73 11.65
C LEU A 217 -3.19 16.24 10.87
N ARG A 218 -3.06 16.13 9.53
CA ARG A 218 -4.12 15.63 8.65
C ARG A 218 -4.46 14.19 9.04
N LYS A 219 -5.73 13.91 9.37
CA LYS A 219 -6.24 12.61 9.86
C LYS A 219 -5.85 12.21 11.30
N ALA A 220 -5.35 13.12 12.13
CA ALA A 220 -5.23 12.81 13.55
C ALA A 220 -6.64 12.66 14.17
N PRO A 221 -6.90 11.59 14.95
CA PRO A 221 -8.16 11.46 15.67
C PRO A 221 -8.30 12.63 16.66
N GLU A 222 -9.46 13.28 16.68
CA GLU A 222 -9.75 14.33 17.65
C GLU A 222 -9.92 13.67 19.02
N PHE A 223 -8.89 13.73 19.85
CA PHE A 223 -9.01 13.31 21.24
C PHE A 223 -9.69 14.43 22.03
N ASP A 224 -10.80 14.12 22.68
CA ASP A 224 -11.38 15.00 23.68
C ASP A 224 -10.34 15.39 24.72
N LYS A 225 -10.28 16.69 25.03
CA LYS A 225 -9.40 17.25 26.07
C LYS A 225 -9.59 16.43 27.36
N ALA A 226 -8.48 16.12 28.02
CA ALA A 226 -8.49 15.42 29.30
C ALA A 226 -9.44 16.16 30.26
N GLY A 227 -10.44 15.44 30.78
CA GLY A 227 -11.50 15.99 31.65
C GLY A 227 -12.93 15.95 31.07
N ARG A 228 -13.11 15.83 29.74
CA ARG A 228 -14.46 15.66 29.14
C ARG A 228 -14.92 14.21 28.99
N ARG A 229 -14.02 13.24 29.14
CA ARG A 229 -14.37 11.82 29.05
C ARG A 229 -15.24 11.45 30.25
N GLN A 230 -16.53 11.19 30.00
CA GLN A 230 -17.41 10.60 31.00
C GLN A 230 -16.83 9.23 31.38
N LEU A 231 -16.65 9.00 32.68
CA LEU A 231 -16.23 7.69 33.19
C LEU A 231 -17.22 6.64 32.68
N HIS A 232 -16.72 5.60 32.01
CA HIS A 232 -17.54 4.55 31.41
C HIS A 232 -18.51 3.91 32.43
N LEU A 233 -18.10 3.87 33.70
CA LEU A 233 -18.88 3.39 34.83
C LEU A 233 -20.18 4.20 35.07
N LYS A 234 -20.22 5.51 34.74
CA LYS A 234 -21.45 6.31 34.87
C LYS A 234 -22.55 5.84 33.92
N ASN A 235 -22.20 5.21 32.80
CA ASN A 235 -23.16 4.69 31.83
C ASN A 235 -23.67 3.29 32.19
N MET A 236 -22.98 2.59 33.12
CA MET A 236 -23.35 1.23 33.54
C MET A 236 -24.16 1.20 34.84
N LEU A 237 -24.19 2.30 35.60
CA LEU A 237 -25.00 2.40 36.80
C LEU A 237 -26.37 3.00 36.45
N PRO A 238 -27.49 2.33 36.78
CA PRO A 238 -28.79 2.97 36.69
C PRO A 238 -28.80 4.16 37.65
N SER A 239 -29.08 5.35 37.13
CA SER A 239 -29.34 6.53 37.94
C SER A 239 -30.48 6.19 38.89
N ASN A 240 -30.21 6.18 40.20
CA ASN A 240 -31.20 5.93 41.25
C ASN A 240 -32.50 6.66 40.91
N GLN A 241 -33.54 5.88 40.57
CA GLN A 241 -34.89 6.39 40.44
C GLN A 241 -35.31 6.84 41.84
N GLU A 242 -35.60 8.13 41.99
CA GLU A 242 -36.19 8.67 43.20
C GLU A 242 -37.54 7.96 43.41
N ILE A 243 -37.56 7.05 44.38
CA ILE A 243 -38.80 6.45 44.89
C ILE A 243 -39.54 7.57 45.62
N LYS A 244 -40.63 8.05 45.02
CA LYS A 244 -41.67 8.81 45.72
C LYS A 244 -42.70 7.86 46.30
#